data_AF-A0A2S9YAF3-F1
#
_entry.id   AF-A0A2S9YAF3-F1
#
_cell.length_a   1.000
_cell.length_b   1.000
_cell.length_c   1.000
_cell.angle_alpha   90.00
_cell.angle_beta   90.00
_cell.angle_gamma   90.00
#
_symmetry.space_group_name_H-M   'P 1'
#
loop_
_entity.id
_entity.type
_entity.pdbx_description
1 polymer ?
#
loop_
_entity_poly.entity_id
_entity_poly.type
_entity_poly.pdbx_seq_one_letter_code
_entity_poly.pdbx_strand_id
1 'polypeptide(L)'
;METDETLDQIRDVFNGTVPNVFRRMHASGELERNWPPIRAVLVEPEPLPPEVVQALFIVLSLRCSSYYCFVLHSLTLSTQGATQISIGELARVFDMPAVTPEFDRWSRVLKLTWLSQFDGPQQHAAEYLLRRNCSDAEYQQVLRVHAANQVINSFTVDPELKLDGEPMLDSFPAELRALVPEFVRFYMETTSGSSPKRPVCTMCSVCRDVRAVDEQWYPLAVAGELIPKGVLFSHGLCSGCLVSEGVPSELH
;
A
#
# COMPACT_ATOMS: atom_id res chain seq x y z
N MET A 1 -19.04 6.20 27.86
CA MET A 1 -19.93 6.87 26.90
C MET A 1 -19.17 7.21 25.63
N GLU A 2 -17.93 7.73 25.71
CA GLU A 2 -17.03 7.92 24.55
C GLU A 2 -16.70 6.61 23.80
N THR A 3 -16.58 5.50 24.52
CA THR A 3 -16.19 4.20 23.93
C THR A 3 -17.24 3.58 23.01
N ASP A 4 -18.53 3.79 23.30
CA ASP A 4 -19.61 3.29 22.44
C ASP A 4 -19.66 4.10 21.12
N GLU A 5 -19.45 5.42 21.19
CA GLU A 5 -19.35 6.29 20.02
C GLU A 5 -18.11 5.95 19.16
N THR A 6 -16.96 5.70 19.78
CA THR A 6 -15.74 5.26 19.08
C THR A 6 -15.99 3.95 18.33
N LEU A 7 -16.63 2.96 18.96
CA LEU A 7 -16.94 1.68 18.31
C LEU A 7 -17.96 1.83 17.16
N ASP A 8 -18.90 2.77 17.27
CA ASP A 8 -19.84 3.09 16.19
C ASP A 8 -19.12 3.71 14.99
N GLN A 9 -18.22 4.68 15.20
CA GLN A 9 -17.40 5.24 14.13
C GLN A 9 -16.54 4.17 13.42
N ILE A 10 -16.01 3.21 14.18
CA ILE A 10 -15.27 2.08 13.60
C ILE A 10 -16.19 1.21 12.74
N ARG A 11 -17.41 0.94 13.20
CA ARG A 11 -18.40 0.20 12.39
C ARG A 11 -18.70 0.91 11.09
N ASP A 12 -18.85 2.22 11.11
CA ASP A 12 -19.14 3.00 9.91
C ASP A 12 -18.01 2.90 8.87
N VAL A 13 -16.75 2.92 9.32
CA VAL A 13 -15.58 2.74 8.43
C VAL A 13 -15.50 1.31 7.88
N PHE A 14 -15.81 0.31 8.70
CA PHE A 14 -15.57 -1.12 8.40
C PHE A 14 -16.88 -1.91 8.17
N ASN A 15 -17.80 -1.33 7.39
CA ASN A 15 -19.01 -1.97 6.86
C ASN A 15 -19.91 -2.59 7.95
N GLY A 16 -20.18 -1.86 9.02
CA GLY A 16 -21.03 -2.30 10.12
C GLY A 16 -20.36 -3.27 11.09
N THR A 17 -19.05 -3.50 10.97
CA THR A 17 -18.30 -4.43 11.83
C THR A 17 -17.20 -3.71 12.60
N VAL A 18 -16.84 -4.23 13.77
CA VAL A 18 -15.63 -3.80 14.50
C VAL A 18 -14.56 -4.87 14.25
N PRO A 19 -13.51 -4.58 13.47
CA PRO A 19 -12.41 -5.52 13.25
C PRO A 19 -11.75 -5.94 14.56
N ASN A 20 -11.24 -7.17 14.61
CA ASN A 20 -10.62 -7.75 15.80
C ASN A 20 -9.44 -6.91 16.33
N VAL A 21 -8.67 -6.23 15.46
CA VAL A 21 -7.59 -5.33 15.89
C VAL A 21 -8.10 -4.19 16.77
N PHE A 22 -9.27 -3.62 16.47
CA PHE A 22 -9.88 -2.56 17.27
C PHE A 22 -10.55 -3.11 18.52
N ARG A 23 -11.18 -4.30 18.45
CA ARG A 23 -11.68 -5.01 19.65
C ARG A 23 -10.56 -5.30 20.63
N ARG A 24 -9.38 -5.63 20.12
CA ARG A 24 -8.19 -5.84 20.93
C ARG A 24 -7.71 -4.54 21.57
N MET A 25 -7.55 -3.47 20.80
CA MET A 25 -7.21 -2.16 21.36
C MET A 25 -8.19 -1.74 22.45
N HIS A 26 -9.48 -2.04 22.27
CA HIS A 26 -10.52 -1.80 23.26
C HIS A 26 -10.31 -2.66 24.52
N ALA A 27 -10.11 -3.96 24.35
CA ALA A 27 -9.89 -4.90 25.46
C ALA A 27 -8.61 -4.59 26.27
N SER A 28 -7.58 -4.04 25.63
CA SER A 28 -6.36 -3.61 26.29
C SER A 28 -6.44 -2.20 26.89
N GLY A 29 -7.57 -1.49 26.72
CA GLY A 29 -7.74 -0.12 27.20
C GLY A 29 -6.93 0.93 26.43
N GLU A 30 -6.40 0.58 25.25
CA GLU A 30 -5.56 1.47 24.44
C GLU A 30 -6.31 2.16 23.30
N LEU A 31 -7.58 1.77 23.05
CA LEU A 31 -8.38 2.32 21.96
C LEU A 31 -8.54 3.83 22.07
N GLU A 32 -8.92 4.37 23.23
CA GLU A 32 -9.15 5.81 23.38
C GLU A 32 -7.88 6.65 23.14
N ARG A 33 -6.71 6.10 23.46
CA ARG A 33 -5.43 6.77 23.21
C ARG A 33 -5.03 6.72 21.73
N ASN A 34 -5.32 5.62 21.06
CA ASN A 34 -4.88 5.36 19.69
C ASN A 34 -5.91 5.76 18.63
N TRP A 35 -7.20 5.89 18.98
CA TRP A 35 -8.27 6.21 18.06
C TRP A 35 -8.16 7.61 17.44
N PRO A 36 -7.87 8.71 18.18
CA PRO A 36 -7.85 10.05 17.60
C PRO A 36 -6.98 10.19 16.34
N PRO A 37 -5.71 9.72 16.30
CA PRO A 37 -4.91 9.79 15.06
C PRO A 37 -5.41 8.85 13.95
N ILE A 38 -6.07 7.73 14.29
CA ILE A 38 -6.66 6.81 13.30
C ILE A 38 -7.95 7.40 12.70
N ARG A 39 -8.80 7.99 13.54
CA ARG A 39 -10.03 8.70 13.17
C ARG A 39 -9.74 9.82 12.18
N ALA A 40 -8.70 10.60 12.43
CA ALA A 40 -8.26 11.71 11.58
C ALA A 40 -7.85 11.31 10.16
N VAL A 41 -7.72 10.01 9.87
CA VAL A 41 -7.43 9.52 8.52
C VAL A 41 -8.53 8.62 7.96
N LEU A 42 -9.19 7.81 8.79
CA LEU A 42 -10.22 6.88 8.34
C LEU A 42 -11.63 7.47 8.29
N VAL A 43 -11.95 8.40 9.19
CA VAL A 43 -13.27 9.06 9.29
C VAL A 43 -13.24 10.43 8.63
N GLU A 44 -12.12 11.14 8.77
CA GLU A 44 -11.90 12.49 8.22
C GLU A 44 -10.75 12.47 7.20
N PRO A 45 -10.88 11.77 6.05
CA PRO A 45 -9.75 11.47 5.16
C PRO A 45 -9.20 12.68 4.39
N GLU A 46 -9.83 13.85 4.49
CA GLU A 46 -9.46 15.04 3.72
C GLU A 46 -8.00 15.47 3.96
N PRO A 47 -7.31 15.96 2.90
CA PRO A 47 -7.81 16.19 1.54
C PRO A 47 -7.76 14.95 0.62
N LEU A 48 -7.35 13.79 1.12
CA LEU A 48 -7.25 12.59 0.30
C LEU A 48 -8.65 11.96 0.09
N PRO A 49 -8.94 11.42 -1.10
CA PRO A 49 -10.12 10.58 -1.30
C PRO A 49 -10.08 9.37 -0.34
N PRO A 50 -11.21 8.95 0.25
CA PRO A 50 -11.27 7.79 1.15
C PRO A 50 -10.65 6.52 0.54
N GLU A 51 -10.87 6.28 -0.74
CA GLU A 51 -10.33 5.13 -1.48
C GLU A 51 -8.80 5.18 -1.58
N VAL A 52 -8.22 6.38 -1.70
CA VAL A 52 -6.77 6.59 -1.71
C VAL A 52 -6.19 6.32 -0.33
N VAL A 53 -6.89 6.73 0.73
CA VAL A 53 -6.50 6.40 2.10
C VAL A 53 -6.49 4.89 2.32
N GLN A 54 -7.54 4.17 1.92
CA GLN A 54 -7.56 2.69 2.01
C GLN A 54 -6.43 2.07 1.18
N ALA A 55 -6.19 2.55 -0.04
CA ALA A 55 -5.07 2.12 -0.86
C ALA A 55 -3.72 2.34 -0.15
N LEU A 56 -3.51 3.50 0.49
CA LEU A 56 -2.29 3.77 1.26
C LEU A 56 -2.11 2.78 2.42
N PHE A 57 -3.17 2.46 3.16
CA PHE A 57 -3.10 1.41 4.18
C PHE A 57 -2.73 0.05 3.58
N ILE A 58 -3.26 -0.31 2.42
CA ILE A 58 -2.92 -1.56 1.71
C ILE A 58 -1.43 -1.59 1.36
N VAL A 59 -0.87 -0.53 0.75
CA VAL A 59 0.55 -0.53 0.33
C VAL A 59 1.51 -0.53 1.51
N LEU A 60 1.15 0.17 2.60
CA LEU A 60 1.95 0.18 3.82
C LEU A 60 1.86 -1.16 4.56
N SER A 61 0.70 -1.81 4.55
CA SER A 61 0.53 -3.16 5.10
C SER A 61 1.39 -4.19 4.36
N LEU A 62 1.45 -4.10 3.02
CA LEU A 62 2.37 -4.91 2.22
C LEU A 62 3.82 -4.70 2.67
N ARG A 63 4.26 -3.45 2.84
CA ARG A 63 5.62 -3.14 3.30
C ARG A 63 5.95 -3.77 4.66
N CYS A 64 4.99 -3.79 5.58
CA CYS A 64 5.16 -4.27 6.96
C CYS A 64 4.90 -5.77 7.15
N SER A 65 4.73 -6.56 6.09
CA SER A 65 4.28 -7.97 6.17
C SER A 65 2.92 -8.16 6.87
N SER A 66 2.10 -7.11 6.99
CA SER A 66 0.86 -7.21 7.75
C SER A 66 -0.24 -7.81 6.88
N TYR A 67 -0.30 -9.14 6.87
CA TYR A 67 -1.33 -9.89 6.16
C TYR A 67 -2.74 -9.50 6.59
N TYR A 68 -2.92 -9.33 7.90
CA TYR A 68 -4.20 -8.96 8.48
C TYR A 68 -4.66 -7.58 7.99
N CYS A 69 -3.82 -6.54 8.10
CA CYS A 69 -4.19 -5.19 7.66
C CYS A 69 -4.38 -5.11 6.15
N PHE A 70 -3.58 -5.85 5.38
CA PHE A 70 -3.77 -5.94 3.93
C PHE A 70 -5.18 -6.41 3.58
N VAL A 71 -5.64 -7.51 4.19
CA VAL A 71 -6.99 -8.05 3.92
C VAL A 71 -8.08 -7.12 4.45
N LEU A 72 -7.92 -6.60 5.66
CA LEU A 72 -8.84 -5.64 6.29
C LEU A 72 -9.12 -4.44 5.38
N HIS A 73 -8.08 -3.76 4.91
CA HIS A 73 -8.23 -2.55 4.11
C HIS A 73 -8.65 -2.86 2.65
N SER A 74 -8.25 -4.02 2.11
CA SER A 74 -8.75 -4.48 0.81
C SER A 74 -10.25 -4.76 0.85
N LEU A 75 -10.75 -5.36 1.92
CA LEU A 75 -12.18 -5.56 2.13
C LEU A 75 -12.94 -4.24 2.15
N THR A 76 -12.48 -3.30 2.97
CA THR A 76 -13.10 -1.98 3.08
C THR A 76 -13.12 -1.25 1.74
N LEU A 77 -12.03 -1.32 0.97
CA LEU A 77 -12.01 -0.72 -0.36
C LEU A 77 -13.00 -1.39 -1.34
N SER A 78 -13.15 -2.72 -1.27
CA SER A 78 -14.03 -3.47 -2.19
C SER A 78 -15.51 -3.13 -2.03
N THR A 79 -15.93 -2.72 -0.84
CA THR A 79 -17.33 -2.43 -0.53
C THR A 79 -17.70 -0.97 -0.76
N GLN A 80 -16.71 -0.09 -1.00
CA GLN A 80 -16.92 1.35 -1.18
C GLN A 80 -17.50 1.76 -2.56
N GLY A 81 -18.06 0.82 -3.35
CA GLY A 81 -18.80 1.12 -4.59
C GLY A 81 -17.93 1.40 -5.82
N ALA A 82 -18.42 2.19 -6.79
CA ALA A 82 -17.67 2.58 -7.99
C ALA A 82 -16.53 3.55 -7.63
N THR A 83 -15.43 3.00 -7.13
CA THR A 83 -14.26 3.74 -6.67
C THR A 83 -13.39 4.22 -7.83
N GLN A 84 -12.56 5.26 -7.61
CA GLN A 84 -11.50 5.66 -8.54
C GLN A 84 -10.40 4.60 -8.67
N ILE A 85 -10.27 3.73 -7.67
CA ILE A 85 -9.25 2.69 -7.59
C ILE A 85 -9.92 1.37 -7.22
N SER A 86 -9.97 0.44 -8.16
CA SER A 86 -10.36 -0.94 -7.89
C SER A 86 -9.19 -1.75 -7.32
N ILE A 87 -9.47 -2.83 -6.58
CA ILE A 87 -8.41 -3.70 -6.05
C ILE A 87 -7.65 -4.42 -7.16
N GLY A 88 -8.34 -4.74 -8.28
CA GLY A 88 -7.68 -5.24 -9.48
C GLY A 88 -6.71 -4.22 -10.08
N GLU A 89 -7.02 -2.93 -10.00
CA GLU A 89 -6.08 -1.87 -10.37
C GLU A 89 -4.95 -1.73 -9.36
N LEU A 90 -5.18 -1.83 -8.05
CA LEU A 90 -4.09 -1.89 -7.07
C LEU A 90 -3.13 -3.04 -7.34
N ALA A 91 -3.64 -4.22 -7.69
CA ALA A 91 -2.82 -5.35 -8.14
C ALA A 91 -1.93 -4.96 -9.30
N ARG A 92 -2.51 -4.33 -10.33
CA ARG A 92 -1.78 -3.87 -11.52
C ARG A 92 -0.86 -2.68 -11.24
N VAL A 93 -1.15 -1.83 -10.26
CA VAL A 93 -0.26 -0.76 -9.82
C VAL A 93 1.06 -1.36 -9.38
N PHE A 94 1.02 -2.52 -8.71
CA PHE A 94 2.20 -3.26 -8.28
C PHE A 94 2.80 -4.17 -9.35
N ASP A 95 1.96 -4.87 -10.12
CA ASP A 95 2.44 -5.86 -11.09
C ASP A 95 2.74 -5.28 -12.48
N MET A 96 1.89 -4.41 -13.03
CA MET A 96 1.88 -4.04 -14.47
C MET A 96 1.26 -2.63 -14.73
N PRO A 97 1.96 -1.52 -14.45
CA PRO A 97 1.43 -0.16 -14.50
C PRO A 97 1.33 0.44 -15.90
N ALA A 98 1.80 -0.24 -16.95
CA ALA A 98 1.54 0.20 -18.33
C ALA A 98 0.08 0.01 -18.75
N VAL A 99 -0.65 -0.88 -18.06
CA VAL A 99 -2.06 -1.19 -18.34
C VAL A 99 -3.01 -0.27 -17.56
N THR A 100 -2.54 0.35 -16.48
CA THR A 100 -3.26 1.47 -15.85
C THR A 100 -3.12 2.70 -16.76
N PRO A 101 -4.21 3.46 -16.98
CA PRO A 101 -4.17 4.69 -17.77
C PRO A 101 -2.98 5.54 -17.32
N GLU A 102 -2.35 6.23 -18.27
CA GLU A 102 -1.29 7.19 -17.99
C GLU A 102 -1.60 8.00 -16.75
N PHE A 103 -0.86 7.72 -15.68
CA PHE A 103 -0.74 8.55 -14.49
C PHE A 103 -2.06 9.02 -13.87
N ASP A 104 -2.88 8.09 -13.38
CA ASP A 104 -3.63 8.49 -12.20
C ASP A 104 -2.59 8.85 -11.12
N ARG A 105 -2.60 10.12 -10.74
CA ARG A 105 -1.68 10.74 -9.78
C ARG A 105 -1.55 9.88 -8.52
N TRP A 106 -2.64 9.24 -8.10
CA TRP A 106 -2.67 8.37 -6.93
C TRP A 106 -1.84 7.10 -7.10
N SER A 107 -1.77 6.50 -8.30
CA SER A 107 -0.88 5.36 -8.54
C SER A 107 0.59 5.72 -8.25
N ARG A 108 1.00 6.92 -8.64
CA ARG A 108 2.36 7.41 -8.38
C ARG A 108 2.57 7.70 -6.89
N VAL A 109 1.59 8.34 -6.25
CA VAL A 109 1.62 8.58 -4.79
C VAL A 109 1.77 7.25 -4.04
N LEU A 110 0.96 6.24 -4.33
CA LEU A 110 1.01 4.92 -3.70
C LEU A 110 2.39 4.23 -3.84
N LYS A 111 2.96 4.24 -5.05
CA LYS A 111 4.29 3.66 -5.31
C LYS A 111 5.41 4.43 -4.59
N LEU A 112 5.35 5.76 -4.59
CA LEU A 112 6.34 6.60 -3.92
C LEU A 112 6.22 6.48 -2.39
N THR A 113 5.01 6.37 -1.85
CA THR A 113 4.79 6.07 -0.44
C THR A 113 5.35 4.70 -0.05
N TRP A 114 5.22 3.68 -0.91
CA TRP A 114 5.84 2.37 -0.68
C TRP A 114 7.37 2.44 -0.73
N LEU A 115 7.93 3.15 -1.72
CA LEU A 115 9.38 3.34 -1.87
C LEU A 115 10.01 4.17 -0.74
N SER A 116 9.29 5.14 -0.19
CA SER A 116 9.77 5.95 0.94
C SER A 116 9.88 5.17 2.25
N GLN A 117 9.52 3.89 2.26
CA GLN A 117 9.66 3.01 3.43
C GLN A 117 10.92 2.15 3.38
N PHE A 118 11.72 2.21 2.32
CA PHE A 118 13.01 1.53 2.24
C PHE A 118 14.07 2.36 2.95
N ASP A 119 15.19 1.74 3.31
CA ASP A 119 16.38 2.47 3.75
C ASP A 119 17.29 2.75 2.54
N GLY A 120 17.83 3.97 2.46
CA GLY A 120 18.88 4.33 1.50
C GLY A 120 18.48 5.38 0.46
N PRO A 121 19.30 5.60 -0.59
CA PRO A 121 19.14 6.75 -1.50
C PRO A 121 17.76 6.80 -2.19
N GLN A 122 17.22 5.64 -2.57
CA GLN A 122 15.89 5.56 -3.17
C GLN A 122 14.76 6.05 -2.25
N GLN A 123 14.95 5.94 -0.92
CA GLN A 123 14.00 6.48 0.05
C GLN A 123 13.88 7.99 -0.09
N HIS A 124 15.00 8.71 0.00
CA HIS A 124 15.01 10.17 -0.02
C HIS A 124 14.54 10.71 -1.37
N ALA A 125 14.93 10.07 -2.48
CA ALA A 125 14.40 10.39 -3.80
C ALA A 125 12.88 10.18 -3.87
N ALA A 126 12.37 9.07 -3.31
CA ALA A 126 10.94 8.80 -3.28
C ALA A 126 10.17 9.81 -2.41
N GLU A 127 10.69 10.21 -1.26
CA GLU A 127 10.12 11.25 -0.40
C GLU A 127 10.07 12.61 -1.10
N TYR A 128 11.17 12.99 -1.77
CA TYR A 128 11.25 14.22 -2.55
C TYR A 128 10.17 14.23 -3.65
N LEU A 129 10.06 13.15 -4.41
CA LEU A 129 9.08 13.03 -5.49
C LEU A 129 7.65 12.96 -4.92
N LEU A 130 7.43 12.27 -3.82
CA LEU A 130 6.13 12.17 -3.16
C LEU A 130 5.63 13.56 -2.77
N ARG A 131 6.50 14.37 -2.14
CA ARG A 131 6.18 15.75 -1.77
C ARG A 131 5.86 16.61 -2.98
N ARG A 132 6.51 16.40 -4.13
CA ARG A 132 6.21 17.14 -5.37
C ARG A 132 4.92 16.70 -6.07
N ASN A 133 4.48 15.47 -5.87
CA ASN A 133 3.23 14.94 -6.45
C ASN A 133 2.00 15.22 -5.57
N CYS A 134 2.20 15.81 -4.38
CA CYS A 134 1.18 16.19 -3.42
C CYS A 134 1.18 17.70 -3.16
N SER A 135 0.02 18.28 -2.86
CA SER A 135 -0.01 19.51 -2.08
C SER A 135 0.54 19.24 -0.67
N ASP A 136 0.93 20.30 0.06
CA ASP A 136 1.42 20.14 1.43
C ASP A 136 0.38 19.43 2.33
N ALA A 137 -0.92 19.75 2.17
CA ALA A 137 -1.98 19.13 2.95
C ALA A 137 -2.13 17.62 2.65
N GLU A 138 -2.05 17.23 1.38
CA GLU A 138 -2.10 15.82 0.97
C GLU A 138 -0.86 15.07 1.45
N TYR A 139 0.33 15.67 1.35
CA TYR A 139 1.57 15.08 1.84
C TYR A 139 1.50 14.83 3.35
N GLN A 140 1.01 15.81 4.13
CA GLN A 140 0.79 15.63 5.56
C GLN A 140 -0.23 14.52 5.85
N GLN A 141 -1.29 14.40 5.04
CA GLN A 141 -2.26 13.33 5.19
C GLN A 141 -1.64 11.95 4.90
N VAL A 142 -0.77 11.82 3.89
CA VAL A 142 0.00 10.59 3.64
C VAL A 142 0.86 10.20 4.85
N LEU A 143 1.54 11.17 5.47
CA LEU A 143 2.33 10.93 6.68
C LEU A 143 1.45 10.50 7.88
N ARG A 144 0.26 11.11 8.04
CA ARG A 144 -0.70 10.70 9.07
C ARG A 144 -1.23 9.28 8.83
N VAL A 145 -1.52 8.91 7.59
CA VAL A 145 -1.92 7.53 7.23
C VAL A 145 -0.81 6.56 7.57
N HIS A 146 0.45 6.90 7.29
CA HIS A 146 1.59 6.06 7.66
C HIS A 146 1.68 5.87 9.18
N ALA A 147 1.60 6.94 9.97
CA ALA A 147 1.62 6.85 11.43
C ALA A 147 0.44 6.01 11.97
N ALA A 148 -0.78 6.21 11.46
CA ALA A 148 -1.94 5.41 11.84
C ALA A 148 -1.75 3.92 11.49
N ASN A 149 -1.21 3.62 10.32
CA ASN A 149 -0.91 2.26 9.90
C ASN A 149 0.13 1.58 10.81
N GLN A 150 1.16 2.30 11.26
CA GLN A 150 2.13 1.77 12.23
C GLN A 150 1.45 1.42 13.57
N VAL A 151 0.55 2.28 14.04
CA VAL A 151 -0.24 2.01 15.25
C VAL A 151 -1.07 0.75 15.05
N ILE A 152 -1.91 0.67 14.02
CA ILE A 152 -2.76 -0.50 13.74
C ILE A 152 -1.91 -1.77 13.62
N ASN A 153 -0.83 -1.73 12.83
CA ASN A 153 0.05 -2.87 12.62
C ASN A 153 0.68 -3.38 13.92
N SER A 154 1.01 -2.51 14.88
CA SER A 154 1.59 -2.96 16.15
C SER A 154 0.66 -3.88 16.96
N PHE A 155 -0.66 -3.79 16.74
CA PHE A 155 -1.65 -4.69 17.35
C PHE A 155 -1.93 -5.96 16.53
N THR A 156 -1.28 -6.11 15.37
CA THR A 156 -1.42 -7.29 14.49
C THR A 156 -0.29 -8.31 14.58
N VAL A 157 0.80 -7.98 15.29
CA VAL A 157 2.01 -8.83 15.40
C VAL A 157 1.82 -10.06 16.29
N ASP A 158 0.64 -10.24 16.91
CA ASP A 158 0.36 -11.35 17.80
C ASP A 158 -0.11 -12.61 17.04
N PRO A 159 0.47 -13.79 17.31
CA PRO A 159 0.06 -15.05 16.70
C PRO A 159 -1.43 -15.41 16.90
N GLU A 160 -2.11 -14.83 17.89
CA GLU A 160 -3.53 -15.05 18.17
C GLU A 160 -4.46 -14.22 17.26
N LEU A 161 -3.98 -13.09 16.72
CA LEU A 161 -4.77 -12.29 15.79
C LEU A 161 -4.74 -12.93 14.41
N LYS A 162 -5.61 -13.92 14.22
CA LYS A 162 -5.83 -14.57 12.94
C LYS A 162 -6.94 -13.86 12.17
N LEU A 163 -6.88 -13.97 10.85
CA LEU A 163 -8.00 -13.62 10.00
C LEU A 163 -9.21 -14.52 10.30
N ASP A 164 -8.99 -15.79 10.66
CA ASP A 164 -10.06 -16.73 10.99
C ASP A 164 -10.96 -16.17 12.11
N GLY A 165 -12.24 -15.98 11.80
CA GLY A 165 -13.23 -15.39 12.72
C GLY A 165 -13.43 -13.88 12.57
N GLU A 166 -12.85 -13.24 11.55
CA GLU A 166 -13.18 -11.85 11.24
C GLU A 166 -14.58 -11.71 10.61
N PRO A 167 -15.50 -10.91 11.19
CA PRO A 167 -16.87 -10.78 10.69
C PRO A 167 -16.96 -10.31 9.23
N MET A 168 -15.97 -9.57 8.77
CA MET A 168 -15.91 -9.04 7.40
C MET A 168 -15.43 -10.04 6.35
N LEU A 169 -14.88 -11.19 6.76
CA LEU A 169 -14.45 -12.20 5.79
C LEU A 169 -15.63 -12.96 5.17
N ASP A 170 -16.76 -13.01 5.86
CA ASP A 170 -17.99 -13.63 5.38
C ASP A 170 -18.53 -12.95 4.12
N SER A 171 -18.23 -11.65 3.95
CA SER A 171 -18.59 -10.86 2.78
C SER A 171 -17.47 -10.74 1.75
N PHE A 172 -16.32 -11.40 1.93
CA PHE A 172 -15.18 -11.24 1.04
C PHE A 172 -15.41 -11.87 -0.34
N PRO A 173 -15.33 -11.10 -1.44
CA PRO A 173 -15.46 -11.64 -2.79
C PRO A 173 -14.41 -12.72 -3.07
N ALA A 174 -14.85 -13.85 -3.62
CA ALA A 174 -13.98 -15.00 -3.91
C ALA A 174 -12.81 -14.64 -4.84
N GLU A 175 -13.05 -13.72 -5.78
CA GLU A 175 -12.06 -13.18 -6.72
C GLU A 175 -10.92 -12.45 -6.00
N LEU A 176 -11.25 -11.66 -4.98
CA LEU A 176 -10.25 -10.95 -4.17
C LEU A 176 -9.51 -11.90 -3.24
N ARG A 177 -10.22 -12.87 -2.65
CA ARG A 177 -9.63 -13.94 -1.85
C ARG A 177 -8.59 -14.75 -2.63
N ALA A 178 -8.78 -14.91 -3.94
CA ALA A 178 -7.83 -15.60 -4.81
C ALA A 178 -6.53 -14.81 -5.05
N LEU A 179 -6.56 -13.47 -4.97
CA LEU A 179 -5.37 -12.64 -5.16
C LEU A 179 -4.47 -12.59 -3.91
N VAL A 180 -5.07 -12.75 -2.73
CA VAL A 180 -4.39 -12.64 -1.43
C VAL A 180 -3.15 -13.56 -1.31
N PRO A 181 -3.19 -14.86 -1.65
CA PRO A 181 -2.00 -15.72 -1.63
C PRO A 181 -0.91 -15.29 -2.60
N GLU A 182 -1.27 -14.75 -3.77
CA GLU A 182 -0.32 -14.32 -4.77
C GLU A 182 0.44 -13.06 -4.33
N PHE A 183 -0.23 -12.12 -3.69
CA PHE A 183 0.40 -10.92 -3.10
C PHE A 183 1.29 -11.25 -1.91
N VAL A 184 0.84 -12.13 -1.01
CA VAL A 184 1.68 -12.62 0.10
C VAL A 184 2.91 -13.33 -0.45
N ARG A 185 2.74 -14.15 -1.49
CA ARG A 185 3.84 -14.82 -2.18
C ARG A 185 4.79 -13.83 -2.85
N PHE A 186 4.28 -12.82 -3.55
CA PHE A 186 5.07 -11.74 -4.15
C PHE A 186 5.93 -11.05 -3.08
N TYR A 187 5.32 -10.69 -1.95
CA TYR A 187 6.02 -10.10 -0.82
C TYR A 187 7.10 -11.03 -0.24
N MET A 188 6.75 -12.29 0.04
CA MET A 188 7.70 -13.27 0.58
C MET A 188 8.91 -13.46 -0.35
N GLU A 189 8.68 -13.55 -1.65
CA GLU A 189 9.75 -13.77 -2.63
C GLU A 189 10.65 -12.52 -2.81
N THR A 190 10.08 -11.32 -2.72
CA THR A 190 10.80 -10.04 -2.89
C THR A 190 11.52 -9.57 -1.63
N THR A 191 11.05 -9.92 -0.42
CA THR A 191 11.55 -9.36 0.85
C THR A 191 12.12 -10.39 1.83
N SER A 192 11.62 -11.63 1.87
CA SER A 192 11.89 -12.56 2.98
C SER A 192 13.05 -13.54 2.73
N GLY A 193 13.78 -13.42 1.61
CA GLY A 193 14.95 -14.27 1.35
C GLY A 193 14.64 -15.73 1.02
N SER A 194 13.37 -16.16 1.04
CA SER A 194 12.95 -17.54 0.82
C SER A 194 13.04 -17.95 -0.65
N SER A 195 13.40 -19.22 -0.91
CA SER A 195 13.74 -19.80 -2.23
C SER A 195 12.74 -20.92 -2.60
N PRO A 196 12.39 -21.14 -3.89
CA PRO A 196 12.95 -20.54 -5.10
C PRO A 196 12.33 -19.17 -5.42
N LYS A 197 13.18 -18.14 -5.52
CA LYS A 197 12.76 -16.81 -5.93
C LYS A 197 12.50 -16.80 -7.44
N ARG A 198 11.29 -16.43 -7.85
CA ARG A 198 11.09 -15.92 -9.21
C ARG A 198 12.07 -14.75 -9.43
N PRO A 199 12.62 -14.57 -10.63
CA PRO A 199 13.44 -13.39 -10.91
C PRO A 199 12.60 -12.15 -10.65
N VAL A 200 13.22 -11.09 -10.13
CA VAL A 200 12.56 -9.81 -9.85
C VAL A 200 13.15 -8.78 -10.80
N CYS A 201 12.29 -8.10 -11.56
CA CYS A 201 12.66 -6.94 -12.36
C CYS A 201 12.16 -5.67 -11.69
N THR A 202 12.99 -4.63 -11.70
CA THR A 202 12.61 -3.34 -11.12
C THR A 202 12.01 -2.45 -12.19
N MET A 203 10.92 -1.79 -11.87
CA MET A 203 10.23 -0.85 -12.76
C MET A 203 10.20 0.54 -12.15
N CYS A 204 10.42 1.55 -12.98
CA CYS A 204 10.45 2.93 -12.54
C CYS A 204 9.05 3.39 -12.15
N SER A 205 8.89 3.88 -10.92
CA SER A 205 7.62 4.42 -10.41
C SER A 205 7.17 5.70 -11.11
N VAL A 206 8.05 6.33 -11.90
CA VAL A 206 7.78 7.56 -12.64
C VAL A 206 7.55 7.31 -14.12
N CYS A 207 8.48 6.71 -14.87
CA CYS A 207 8.33 6.51 -16.32
C CYS A 207 7.83 5.13 -16.75
N ARG A 208 7.78 4.14 -15.84
CA ARG A 208 7.43 2.73 -16.12
C ARG A 208 8.45 1.97 -16.98
N ASP A 209 9.62 2.53 -17.21
CA ASP A 209 10.73 1.76 -17.76
C ASP A 209 11.10 0.63 -16.82
N VAL A 210 11.53 -0.49 -17.39
CA VAL A 210 11.92 -1.70 -16.67
C VAL A 210 13.43 -1.84 -16.75
N ARG A 211 14.04 -2.11 -15.60
CA ARG A 211 15.44 -2.50 -15.50
C ARG A 211 15.58 -3.95 -15.95
N ALA A 212 16.18 -4.15 -17.11
CA ALA A 212 16.45 -5.47 -17.65
C ALA A 212 17.68 -6.12 -16.99
N VAL A 213 17.99 -7.35 -17.41
CA VAL A 213 19.07 -8.17 -16.84
C VAL A 213 20.46 -7.54 -17.03
N ASP A 214 20.62 -6.71 -18.05
CA ASP A 214 21.85 -5.94 -18.33
C ASP A 214 21.97 -4.66 -17.48
N GLU A 215 21.08 -4.48 -16.50
CA GLU A 215 20.99 -3.33 -15.59
C GLU A 215 20.59 -2.00 -16.29
N GLN A 216 20.24 -2.04 -17.58
CA GLN A 216 19.74 -0.88 -18.30
C GLN A 216 18.22 -0.75 -18.21
N TRP A 217 17.73 0.49 -18.35
CA TRP A 217 16.31 0.81 -18.31
C TRP A 217 15.75 0.89 -19.72
N TYR A 218 14.66 0.15 -19.96
CA TYR A 218 14.00 0.10 -21.25
C TYR A 218 12.49 0.35 -21.13
N PRO A 219 11.85 0.96 -22.15
CA PRO A 219 10.40 0.97 -22.25
C PRO A 219 9.83 -0.45 -22.16
N LEU A 220 8.69 -0.64 -21.47
CA LEU A 220 8.13 -1.97 -21.20
C LEU A 220 7.98 -2.84 -22.47
N ALA A 221 7.57 -2.23 -23.59
CA ALA A 221 7.40 -2.92 -24.87
C ALA A 221 8.71 -3.55 -25.40
N VAL A 222 9.85 -2.92 -25.10
CA VAL A 222 11.19 -3.41 -25.47
C VAL A 222 11.71 -4.38 -24.43
N ALA A 223 11.48 -4.09 -23.15
CA ALA A 223 11.92 -4.93 -22.04
C ALA A 223 11.33 -6.35 -22.08
N GLY A 224 10.14 -6.53 -22.67
CA GLY A 224 9.46 -7.83 -22.74
C GLY A 224 10.29 -8.98 -23.34
N GLU A 225 11.23 -8.68 -24.25
CA GLU A 225 12.14 -9.68 -24.83
C GLU A 225 13.43 -9.88 -24.01
N LEU A 226 13.73 -8.93 -23.12
CA LEU A 226 14.95 -8.88 -22.31
C LEU A 226 14.75 -9.38 -20.87
N ILE A 227 13.50 -9.53 -20.43
CA ILE A 227 13.14 -10.02 -19.10
C ILE A 227 12.85 -11.53 -19.11
N PRO A 228 13.27 -12.27 -18.07
CA PRO A 228 12.95 -13.69 -17.96
C PRO A 228 11.44 -13.94 -17.87
N LYS A 229 10.98 -15.09 -18.38
CA LYS A 229 9.59 -15.53 -18.19
C LYS A 229 9.30 -15.78 -16.70
N GLY A 230 8.11 -15.40 -16.26
CA GLY A 230 7.67 -15.60 -14.87
C GLY A 230 8.35 -14.66 -13.87
N VAL A 231 8.90 -13.54 -14.34
CA VAL A 231 9.46 -12.48 -13.49
C VAL A 231 8.38 -11.80 -12.65
N LEU A 232 8.75 -11.36 -11.46
CA LEU A 232 7.99 -10.46 -10.62
C LEU A 232 8.43 -9.01 -10.84
N PHE A 233 7.50 -8.06 -10.84
CA PHE A 233 7.82 -6.65 -10.94
C PHE A 233 7.90 -6.01 -9.56
N SER A 234 9.08 -5.49 -9.20
CA SER A 234 9.24 -4.57 -8.08
C SER A 234 9.28 -3.12 -8.59
N HIS A 235 9.31 -2.15 -7.68
CA HIS A 235 9.42 -0.74 -8.01
C HIS A 235 10.75 -0.13 -7.61
N GLY A 236 11.15 0.91 -8.33
CA GLY A 236 12.32 1.73 -8.04
C GLY A 236 12.27 3.04 -8.82
N LEU A 237 13.39 3.74 -8.90
CA LEU A 237 13.53 4.99 -9.65
C LEU A 237 14.69 4.85 -10.64
N CYS A 238 14.45 5.18 -11.91
CA CYS A 238 15.52 5.21 -12.92
C CYS A 238 16.26 6.54 -12.86
N SER A 239 17.55 6.52 -13.23
CA SER A 239 18.40 7.71 -13.25
C SER A 239 17.85 8.81 -14.17
N GLY A 240 17.24 8.43 -15.29
CA GLY A 240 16.57 9.37 -16.20
C GLY A 240 15.48 10.18 -15.50
N CYS A 241 14.62 9.52 -14.71
CA CYS A 241 13.57 10.19 -13.96
C CYS A 241 14.11 11.00 -12.77
N LEU A 242 15.16 10.53 -12.09
CA LEU A 242 15.80 11.31 -11.03
C LEU A 242 16.28 12.67 -11.58
N VAL A 243 16.90 12.67 -12.77
CA VAL A 243 17.36 13.90 -13.42
C VAL A 243 16.19 14.72 -13.95
N SER A 244 15.24 14.12 -14.69
CA SER A 244 14.15 14.87 -15.34
C SER A 244 13.20 15.50 -14.34
N GLU A 245 12.97 14.84 -13.20
CA GLU A 245 12.13 15.36 -12.12
C GLU A 245 12.90 16.35 -11.22
N GLY A 246 14.19 16.61 -11.49
CA GLY A 246 15.00 17.54 -10.71
C GLY A 246 15.29 17.05 -9.30
N VAL A 247 15.38 15.74 -9.08
CA VAL A 247 15.84 15.17 -7.82
C VAL A 247 17.30 15.56 -7.62
N PRO A 248 17.67 16.18 -6.49
CA PRO A 248 19.05 16.55 -6.21
C PRO A 248 20.00 15.34 -6.28
N SER A 249 21.20 15.54 -6.85
CA SER A 249 22.17 14.47 -7.09
C SER A 249 22.63 13.73 -5.84
N GLU A 250 22.58 14.39 -4.69
CA GLU A 250 22.88 13.83 -3.37
C GLU A 250 21.82 12.83 -2.88
N LEU A 251 20.65 12.77 -3.54
CA LEU A 251 19.58 11.82 -3.25
C LEU A 251 19.50 10.69 -4.30
N HIS A 252 20.45 10.61 -5.25
CA HIS A 252 20.48 9.58 -6.28
C HIS A 252 20.94 8.22 -5.74
#